data_AF-V5GW68-F1
#
_entry.id   AF-V5GW68-F1
#
_cell.length_a   1.000
_cell.length_b   1.000
_cell.length_c   1.000
_cell.angle_alpha   90.00
_cell.angle_beta   90.00
_cell.angle_gamma   90.00
#
_symmetry.space_group_name_H-M   'P 1'
#
loop_
_entity.id
_entity.type
_entity.pdbx_description
1 polymer ?
#
loop_
_entity_poly.entity_id
_entity_poly.type
_entity_poly.pdbx_seq_one_letter_code
_entity_poly.pdbx_strand_id
1 'polypeptide(L)'
;MLSFQILDKLKTGIRSGICSNRNIGVFAPCLQKASDPIQQLFVDKIREYKQKSNNGKNLVEPTPDLEKELKTELEKVAKQYGGGPGVDMTKFPSFKFQDPVIDPIT
;
A
#
# COMPACT_ATOMS: atom_id res chain seq x y z
N MET A 1 -53.08 -35.31 16.49
CA MET A 1 -51.88 -34.49 16.80
C MET A 1 -50.96 -34.24 15.60
N LEU A 2 -50.84 -35.17 14.65
CA LEU A 2 -49.97 -35.02 13.47
C LEU A 2 -50.40 -33.88 12.51
N SER A 3 -51.70 -33.66 12.36
CA SER A 3 -52.29 -32.64 11.47
C SER A 3 -51.98 -31.20 11.91
N PHE A 4 -52.00 -30.93 13.21
CA PHE A 4 -51.71 -29.60 13.76
C PHE A 4 -50.22 -29.23 13.61
N GLN A 5 -49.33 -30.20 13.76
CA GLN A 5 -47.88 -30.01 13.55
C GLN A 5 -47.54 -29.68 12.09
N ILE A 6 -48.27 -30.26 11.14
CA ILE A 6 -48.09 -29.98 9.70
C ILE A 6 -48.56 -28.56 9.37
N LEU A 7 -49.72 -28.16 9.91
CA LEU A 7 -50.27 -26.80 9.73
C LEU A 7 -49.40 -25.71 10.35
N ASP A 8 -48.81 -25.94 11.51
CA ASP A 8 -47.91 -24.97 12.14
C ASP A 8 -46.57 -24.82 11.40
N LYS A 9 -46.04 -25.93 10.85
CA LYS A 9 -44.86 -25.89 9.98
C LYS A 9 -45.14 -25.15 8.67
N LEU A 10 -46.34 -25.31 8.09
CA LEU A 10 -46.75 -24.60 6.87
C LEU A 10 -46.91 -23.08 7.13
N LYS A 11 -47.52 -22.68 8.25
CA LYS A 11 -47.64 -21.27 8.64
C LYS A 11 -46.29 -20.60 8.88
N THR A 12 -45.34 -21.34 9.47
CA THR A 12 -43.96 -20.85 9.70
C THR A 12 -43.21 -20.70 8.38
N GLY A 13 -43.40 -21.62 7.42
CA GLY A 13 -42.81 -21.55 6.08
C GLY A 13 -43.34 -20.38 5.23
N ILE A 14 -44.64 -20.10 5.30
CA ILE A 14 -45.26 -18.98 4.56
C ILE A 14 -44.83 -17.62 5.13
N ARG A 15 -44.66 -17.50 6.45
CA ARG A 15 -44.11 -16.28 7.09
C ARG A 15 -42.64 -16.02 6.71
N SER A 16 -41.84 -17.07 6.53
CA SER A 16 -40.45 -16.96 6.04
C SER A 16 -40.36 -16.45 4.60
N GLY A 17 -41.35 -16.71 3.75
CA GLY A 17 -41.33 -16.28 2.33
C GLY A 17 -41.59 -14.78 2.14
N ILE A 18 -42.36 -14.15 3.03
CA ILE A 18 -42.76 -12.73 2.92
C ILE A 18 -41.65 -11.79 3.41
N CYS A 19 -40.81 -12.24 4.36
CA CYS A 19 -39.70 -11.45 4.92
C CYS A 19 -38.43 -11.40 4.05
N SER A 20 -38.39 -12.11 2.92
CA SER A 20 -37.21 -12.14 2.03
C SER A 20 -37.07 -10.91 1.12
N ASN A 21 -38.10 -10.07 1.00
CA ASN A 21 -38.12 -8.96 0.04
C ASN A 21 -37.24 -7.74 0.39
N ARG A 22 -36.53 -7.74 1.54
CA ARG A 22 -35.59 -6.66 1.91
C ARG A 22 -34.38 -7.14 2.73
N ASN A 23 -33.95 -8.38 2.58
CA ASN A 23 -32.73 -8.83 3.26
C ASN A 23 -31.50 -8.49 2.41
N ILE A 24 -30.99 -7.26 2.52
CA ILE A 24 -29.75 -6.79 1.85
C ILE A 24 -28.56 -7.72 2.16
N GLY A 25 -28.58 -8.40 3.32
CA GLY A 25 -27.56 -9.38 3.71
C GLY A 25 -27.51 -10.64 2.82
N VAL A 26 -28.63 -11.04 2.20
CA VAL A 26 -28.66 -12.17 1.25
C VAL A 26 -28.03 -11.80 -0.09
N PHE A 27 -28.07 -10.52 -0.46
CA PHE A 27 -27.43 -10.01 -1.68
C PHE A 27 -25.96 -9.61 -1.48
N ALA A 28 -25.46 -9.60 -0.23
CA ALA A 28 -24.08 -9.21 0.07
C ALA A 28 -23.02 -10.05 -0.68
N PRO A 29 -23.14 -11.38 -0.82
CA PRO A 29 -22.19 -12.18 -1.61
C PRO A 29 -22.24 -11.87 -3.12
N CYS A 30 -23.40 -11.47 -3.65
CA CYS A 30 -23.56 -11.11 -5.06
C CYS A 30 -22.95 -9.73 -5.35
N LEU A 31 -23.10 -8.80 -4.41
CA LEU A 31 -22.55 -7.44 -4.49
C LEU A 31 -21.05 -7.35 -4.20
N GLN A 32 -20.43 -8.42 -3.66
CA GLN A 32 -18.97 -8.51 -3.53
C GLN A 32 -18.26 -8.58 -4.88
N LYS A 33 -18.94 -9.03 -5.94
CA LYS A 33 -18.41 -9.03 -7.29
C LYS A 33 -18.85 -7.75 -7.99
N ALA A 34 -17.90 -7.05 -8.59
CA ALA A 34 -18.21 -5.91 -9.44
C ALA A 34 -19.03 -6.40 -10.64
N SER A 35 -20.21 -5.81 -10.85
CA SER A 35 -21.10 -6.20 -11.96
C SER A 35 -20.56 -5.78 -13.33
N ASP A 36 -19.69 -4.77 -13.35
CA ASP A 36 -19.03 -4.26 -14.55
C ASP A 36 -17.59 -4.80 -14.64
N PRO A 37 -17.18 -5.41 -15.77
CA PRO A 37 -15.81 -5.80 -16.02
C PRO A 37 -14.75 -4.73 -15.70
N ILE A 38 -15.04 -3.45 -15.92
CA ILE A 38 -14.09 -2.36 -15.64
C ILE A 38 -13.89 -2.17 -14.13
N GLN A 39 -14.98 -2.21 -13.37
CA GLN A 39 -14.92 -2.13 -11.90
C GLN A 39 -14.19 -3.34 -11.32
N GLN A 40 -14.36 -4.52 -11.91
CA GLN A 40 -13.63 -5.72 -11.52
C GLN A 40 -12.12 -5.54 -11.71
N LEU A 41 -11.70 -5.02 -12.88
CA LEU A 41 -10.28 -4.72 -13.15
C LEU A 41 -9.70 -3.71 -12.15
N PHE A 42 -10.47 -2.68 -11.78
CA PHE A 42 -10.04 -1.70 -10.78
C PHE A 42 -9.80 -2.34 -9.41
N VAL A 43 -10.75 -3.15 -8.94
CA VAL A 43 -10.61 -3.87 -7.66
C VAL A 43 -9.43 -4.84 -7.70
N ASP A 44 -9.24 -5.54 -8.81
CA ASP A 44 -8.14 -6.49 -8.97
C ASP A 44 -6.79 -5.78 -8.98
N LYS A 45 -6.69 -4.59 -9.59
CA LYS A 45 -5.47 -3.76 -9.54
C LYS A 45 -5.18 -3.21 -8.14
N ILE A 46 -6.20 -2.84 -7.37
CA ILE A 46 -6.02 -2.46 -5.95
C ILE A 46 -5.48 -3.65 -5.14
N ARG A 47 -6.03 -4.84 -5.34
CA ARG A 47 -5.58 -6.05 -4.63
C ARG A 47 -4.14 -6.42 -5.02
N GLU A 48 -3.82 -6.37 -6.30
CA GLU A 48 -2.47 -6.60 -6.82
C GLU A 48 -1.46 -5.60 -6.22
N TYR A 49 -1.80 -4.30 -6.23
CA TYR A 49 -0.98 -3.28 -5.59
C TYR A 49 -0.79 -3.54 -4.10
N LYS A 50 -1.87 -3.86 -3.36
CA LYS A 50 -1.78 -4.15 -1.92
C LYS A 50 -0.81 -5.28 -1.63
N GLN A 51 -0.82 -6.34 -2.44
CA GLN A 51 0.11 -7.48 -2.32
C GLN A 51 1.56 -7.06 -2.64
N LYS A 52 1.77 -6.30 -3.72
CA LYS A 52 3.11 -5.87 -4.16
C LYS A 52 3.72 -4.76 -3.31
N SER A 53 2.90 -3.93 -2.67
CA SER A 53 3.35 -2.71 -1.99
C SER A 53 4.27 -2.97 -0.80
N ASN A 54 4.26 -4.18 -0.20
CA ASN A 54 5.11 -4.60 0.93
C ASN A 54 5.35 -3.50 1.99
N ASN A 55 4.32 -2.71 2.28
CA ASN A 55 4.33 -1.54 3.17
C ASN A 55 5.48 -0.53 2.90
N GLY A 56 5.97 -0.45 1.66
CA GLY A 56 7.01 0.50 1.24
C GLY A 56 8.39 0.25 1.84
N LYS A 57 8.63 -0.92 2.46
CA LYS A 57 9.91 -1.18 3.14
C LYS A 57 11.04 -1.52 2.19
N ASN A 58 10.72 -2.24 1.11
CA ASN A 58 11.68 -2.74 0.14
C ASN A 58 11.22 -2.38 -1.28
N LEU A 59 12.17 -2.42 -2.23
CA LEU A 59 11.85 -2.36 -3.65
C LEU A 59 10.88 -3.50 -4.00
N VAL A 60 9.92 -3.19 -4.88
CA VAL A 60 9.00 -4.21 -5.42
C VAL A 60 9.82 -5.12 -6.33
N GLU A 61 9.83 -6.42 -6.04
CA GLU A 61 10.56 -7.44 -6.83
C GLU A 61 12.04 -7.08 -7.07
N PRO A 62 12.87 -7.03 -6.00
CA PRO A 62 14.26 -6.63 -6.13
C PRO A 62 15.03 -7.66 -6.96
N THR A 63 15.57 -7.23 -8.09
CA THR A 63 16.57 -7.99 -8.84
C THR A 63 17.96 -7.55 -8.40
N PRO A 64 18.96 -8.47 -8.42
CA PRO A 64 20.32 -8.14 -8.00
C PRO A 64 20.94 -7.01 -8.85
N ASP A 65 20.46 -6.80 -10.08
CA ASP A 65 20.94 -5.72 -10.93
C ASP A 65 20.34 -4.36 -10.54
N LEU A 66 19.05 -4.30 -10.17
CA LEU A 66 18.43 -3.08 -9.64
C LEU A 66 19.05 -2.64 -8.31
N GLU A 67 19.41 -3.58 -7.44
CA GLU A 67 20.09 -3.25 -6.18
C GLU A 67 21.50 -2.69 -6.43
N LYS A 68 22.23 -3.20 -7.43
CA LYS A 68 23.53 -2.65 -7.83
C LYS A 68 23.39 -1.25 -8.42
N GLU A 69 22.39 -1.03 -9.26
CA GLU A 69 22.10 0.27 -9.84
C GLU A 69 21.78 1.29 -8.73
N LEU A 70 20.89 0.93 -7.79
CA LEU A 70 20.57 1.77 -6.64
C LEU A 70 21.82 2.15 -5.84
N LYS A 71 22.69 1.17 -5.52
CA LYS A 71 23.95 1.44 -4.81
C LYS A 71 24.87 2.36 -5.61
N THR A 72 24.99 2.14 -6.91
CA THR A 72 25.83 2.94 -7.80
C THR A 72 25.35 4.40 -7.86
N GLU A 73 24.04 4.62 -7.98
CA GLU A 73 23.46 5.98 -7.98
C GLU A 73 23.63 6.65 -6.62
N LEU A 74 23.41 5.93 -5.51
CA LEU A 74 23.66 6.47 -4.17
C LEU A 74 25.13 6.87 -3.97
N GLU A 75 26.09 6.08 -4.47
CA GLU A 75 27.51 6.42 -4.42
C GLU A 75 27.87 7.64 -5.26
N LYS A 76 27.25 7.82 -6.43
CA LYS A 76 27.44 9.03 -7.26
C LYS A 76 26.96 10.28 -6.52
N VAL A 77 25.76 10.22 -5.93
CA VAL A 77 25.20 11.32 -5.14
C VAL A 77 26.09 11.63 -3.92
N ALA A 78 26.49 10.60 -3.18
CA ALA A 78 27.43 10.70 -2.07
C ALA A 78 28.71 11.47 -2.46
N LYS A 79 29.34 11.10 -3.58
CA LYS A 79 30.55 11.76 -4.08
C LYS A 79 30.31 13.22 -4.48
N GLN A 80 29.17 13.53 -5.11
CA GLN A 80 28.83 14.88 -5.55
C GLN A 80 28.61 15.85 -4.38
N TYR A 81 27.98 15.39 -3.31
CA TYR A 81 27.59 16.23 -2.18
C TYR A 81 28.51 16.08 -0.95
N GLY A 82 29.68 15.46 -1.11
CA GLY A 82 30.67 15.30 -0.05
C GLY A 82 30.31 14.27 1.02
N GLY A 83 29.23 13.49 0.83
CA GLY A 83 28.82 12.39 1.68
C GLY A 83 29.57 11.10 1.38
N GLY A 84 30.88 11.10 1.58
CA GLY A 84 31.73 9.92 1.35
C GLY A 84 31.76 8.91 2.53
N PRO A 85 32.50 7.80 2.38
CA PRO A 85 32.75 6.88 3.50
C PRO A 85 33.38 7.62 4.68
N GLY A 86 32.74 7.53 5.85
CA GLY A 86 33.17 8.20 7.09
C GLY A 86 32.59 9.60 7.30
N VAL A 87 31.82 10.15 6.36
CA VAL A 87 31.11 11.43 6.52
C VAL A 87 29.69 11.18 6.99
N ASP A 88 29.38 11.64 8.20
CA ASP A 88 28.04 11.56 8.76
C ASP A 88 27.19 12.72 8.23
N MET A 89 26.38 12.43 7.21
CA MET A 89 25.47 13.40 6.57
C MET A 89 24.34 13.89 7.50
N THR A 90 24.15 13.27 8.67
CA THR A 90 23.18 13.75 9.66
C THR A 90 23.74 14.87 10.54
N LYS A 91 25.07 15.03 10.57
CA LYS A 91 25.75 16.07 11.34
C LYS A 91 25.97 17.30 10.48
N PHE A 92 25.67 18.46 11.07
CA PHE A 92 25.95 19.74 10.45
C PHE A 92 27.48 20.00 10.39
N PRO A 93 28.02 20.58 9.30
CA PRO A 93 29.45 20.82 9.16
C PRO A 93 29.97 21.85 10.16
N SER A 94 31.19 21.65 10.65
CA SER A 94 31.90 22.64 11.44
C SER A 94 32.62 23.62 10.52
N PHE A 95 32.23 24.89 10.55
CA PHE A 95 32.92 25.94 9.83
C PHE A 95 34.11 26.46 10.65
N LYS A 96 35.27 26.56 10.00
CA LYS A 96 36.43 27.32 10.51
C LYS A 96 36.71 28.44 9.54
N PHE A 97 36.52 29.66 9.99
CA PHE A 97 36.83 30.86 9.21
C PHE A 97 38.29 31.21 9.48
N GLN A 98 39.10 31.33 8.44
CA GLN A 98 40.44 31.90 8.55
C GLN A 98 40.38 33.39 8.24
N ASP A 99 41.14 34.18 8.98
CA ASP A 99 41.21 35.61 8.76
C ASP A 99 41.85 35.89 7.38
N PRO A 100 41.31 36.86 6.62
CA PRO A 100 41.88 37.22 5.33
C PRO A 100 43.30 37.75 5.53
N VAL A 101 44.26 37.20 4.78
CA VAL A 101 45.61 37.78 4.69
C VAL A 101 45.50 39.06 3.88
N ILE A 102 45.70 40.20 4.53
CA ILE A 102 45.70 41.51 3.87
C ILE A 102 47.11 41.76 3.34
N ASP A 103 47.26 41.83 2.02
CA ASP A 103 48.52 42.27 1.42
C ASP A 103 48.77 43.76 1.74
N PRO A 104 49.98 44.12 2.17
CA PRO A 104 50.32 45.50 2.50
C PRO A 104 50.25 46.37 1.23
N ILE A 105 49.64 47.55 1.38
CA ILE A 105 49.57 48.55 0.30
C ILE A 105 50.97 49.17 0.17
N THR A 106 51.68 48.84 -0.92
CA THR A 106 52.90 49.53 -1.37
C THR A 106 52.67 50.21 -2.70
#